data_AF-A0A4Z1JVR9-F1
#
_entry.id   AF-A0A4Z1JVR9-F1
#
_cell.length_a   1.000
_cell.length_b   1.000
_cell.length_c   1.000
_cell.angle_alpha   90.00
_cell.angle_beta   90.00
_cell.angle_gamma   90.00
#
_symmetry.space_group_name_H-M   'P 1'
#
loop_
_entity.id
_entity.type
_entity.pdbx_description
1 polymer ?
#
loop_
_entity_poly.entity_id
_entity_poly.type
_entity_poly.pdbx_seq_one_letter_code
_entity_poly.pdbx_strand_id
1 'polypeptide(L)' 'MKLSQSLSIFALLVVSTVAVAVPQDKACTQCLTEGTFCSGFAGPVGTCCDGLSCENEPGVADDAHCIRKKKVRAIFDVS' A
#
# COMPACT_ATOMS: atom_id res chain seq x y z
N MET A 1 -24.76 -59.75 17.72
CA MET A 1 -24.77 -59.43 16.28
C MET A 1 -24.60 -57.92 16.12
N LYS A 2 -23.77 -57.53 15.15
CA LYS A 2 -23.30 -56.17 14.83
C LYS A 2 -24.45 -55.25 14.39
N LEU A 3 -24.49 -54.00 14.85
CA LEU A 3 -25.20 -52.92 14.17
C LEU A 3 -24.28 -51.70 14.04
N SER A 4 -23.24 -51.89 13.23
CA SER A 4 -22.39 -50.84 12.69
C SER A 4 -23.08 -50.26 11.45
N GLN A 5 -23.65 -49.06 11.57
CA GLN A 5 -24.27 -48.30 10.48
C GLN A 5 -24.37 -46.85 10.96
N SER A 6 -23.89 -45.80 10.31
CA SER A 6 -23.13 -45.65 9.07
C SER A 6 -22.35 -44.35 9.27
N LEU A 7 -21.03 -44.42 9.11
CA LEU A 7 -20.18 -43.23 8.97
C LEU A 7 -20.55 -42.48 7.69
N SER A 8 -20.16 -41.20 7.68
CA SER A 8 -19.79 -40.46 6.47
C SER A 8 -20.92 -39.78 5.71
N ILE A 9 -21.36 -38.63 6.24
CA ILE A 9 -21.76 -37.50 5.39
C ILE A 9 -20.86 -36.33 5.76
N PHE A 10 -19.56 -36.48 5.50
CA PHE A 10 -18.72 -35.32 5.25
C PHE A 10 -19.07 -34.85 3.83
N ALA A 11 -20.19 -34.12 3.73
CA ALA A 11 -20.51 -33.38 2.53
C ALA A 11 -19.41 -32.33 2.35
N LEU A 12 -18.48 -32.65 1.44
CA LEU A 12 -17.37 -31.80 1.03
C LEU A 12 -17.94 -30.48 0.52
N LEU A 13 -17.91 -29.45 1.36
CA LEU A 13 -18.14 -28.06 0.95
C LEU A 13 -16.91 -27.62 0.14
N VAL A 14 -16.97 -27.84 -1.17
CA VAL A 14 -16.03 -27.23 -2.11
C VAL A 14 -16.42 -25.76 -2.22
N VAL A 15 -15.96 -24.95 -1.26
CA VAL A 15 -15.93 -23.49 -1.39
C VAL A 15 -14.96 -23.20 -2.53
N SER A 16 -15.52 -22.95 -3.71
CA SER A 16 -14.76 -22.44 -4.86
C SER A 16 -14.29 -21.04 -4.50
N THR A 17 -13.05 -20.92 -4.08
CA THR A 17 -12.38 -19.62 -3.96
C THR A 17 -12.20 -19.10 -5.37
N VAL A 18 -13.10 -18.20 -5.79
CA VAL A 18 -12.80 -17.33 -6.93
C VAL A 18 -11.61 -16.46 -6.49
N ALA A 19 -10.41 -16.86 -6.89
CA ALA A 19 -9.28 -15.97 -6.88
C ALA A 19 -9.61 -14.87 -7.88
N VAL A 20 -10.21 -13.78 -7.40
CA VAL A 20 -10.19 -12.52 -8.12
C VAL A 20 -8.73 -12.18 -8.20
N ALA A 21 -8.11 -12.49 -9.34
CA ALA A 21 -6.85 -11.89 -9.71
C ALA A 21 -7.16 -10.39 -9.73
N VAL A 22 -6.87 -9.72 -8.60
CA VAL A 22 -6.69 -8.28 -8.58
C VAL A 22 -5.72 -8.07 -9.72
N PRO A 23 -6.09 -7.35 -10.79
CA PRO A 23 -5.10 -6.96 -11.76
C PRO A 23 -4.05 -6.25 -10.93
N GLN A 24 -2.89 -6.89 -10.77
CA GLN A 24 -1.66 -6.16 -10.66
C GLN A 24 -1.55 -5.50 -12.02
N ASP A 25 -2.38 -4.47 -12.21
CA ASP A 25 -2.10 -3.35 -13.06
C ASP A 25 -0.62 -3.17 -12.82
N LYS A 26 0.14 -3.47 -13.86
CA LYS A 26 1.49 -2.99 -13.99
C LYS A 26 1.34 -1.53 -13.65
N ALA A 27 1.57 -1.17 -12.38
CA ALA A 27 1.37 0.16 -11.88
C ALA A 27 2.14 0.98 -12.89
N CYS A 28 1.40 1.70 -13.72
CA CYS A 28 1.98 2.40 -14.84
C CYS A 28 3.17 3.09 -14.21
N THR A 29 4.38 2.86 -14.74
CA THR A 29 5.62 3.39 -14.17
C THR A 29 5.68 4.92 -14.40
N GLN A 30 4.52 5.56 -14.37
CA GLN A 30 4.28 6.97 -14.16
C GLN A 30 4.54 7.21 -12.68
N CYS A 31 5.63 7.92 -12.46
CA CYS A 31 5.95 8.44 -11.16
C CYS A 31 4.84 9.36 -10.63
N LEU A 32 4.71 9.46 -9.31
CA LEU A 32 3.69 10.30 -8.67
C LEU A 32 4.05 11.78 -8.84
N THR A 33 3.08 12.57 -9.30
CA THR A 33 3.22 14.02 -9.51
C THR A 33 3.10 14.79 -8.20
N GLU A 34 3.47 16.07 -8.21
CA GLU A 34 3.42 16.96 -7.05
C GLU A 34 2.02 16.99 -6.41
N GLY A 35 1.95 16.89 -5.08
CA GLY A 35 0.72 16.84 -4.30
C GLY A 35 0.06 15.46 -4.20
N THR A 36 0.53 14.46 -4.93
CA THR A 36 -0.06 13.11 -4.89
C THR A 36 0.35 12.35 -3.63
N PHE A 37 -0.58 11.62 -3.03
CA PHE A 37 -0.31 10.73 -1.90
C PHE A 37 0.68 9.62 -2.29
N CYS A 38 1.74 9.46 -1.51
CA CYS A 38 2.84 8.55 -1.80
C CYS A 38 3.08 7.52 -0.70
N SER A 39 2.73 7.81 0.56
CA SER A 39 2.87 6.87 1.66
C SER A 39 1.96 7.25 2.82
N GLY A 40 1.50 6.26 3.57
CA GLY A 40 0.85 6.49 4.86
C GLY A 40 0.95 5.26 5.75
N PHE A 41 0.02 5.10 6.68
CA PHE A 41 0.02 4.00 7.65
C PHE A 41 0.07 2.61 6.98
N ALA A 42 -0.59 2.45 5.83
CA ALA A 42 -0.63 1.21 5.07
C ALA A 42 0.69 0.90 4.32
N GLY A 43 1.67 1.81 4.35
CA GLY A 43 2.94 1.70 3.63
C GLY A 43 3.01 2.56 2.36
N PRO A 44 4.06 2.37 1.54
CA PRO A 44 4.28 3.14 0.33
C PRO A 44 3.31 2.75 -0.78
N VAL A 45 2.73 3.76 -1.44
CA VAL A 45 1.84 3.59 -2.61
C VAL A 45 2.63 3.61 -3.91
N GLY A 46 3.68 4.43 -3.98
CA GLY A 46 4.49 4.57 -5.18
C GLY A 46 5.68 5.50 -5.01
N THR A 47 6.41 5.72 -6.11
CA THR A 47 7.60 6.59 -6.13
C THR A 47 7.27 7.92 -6.78
N CYS A 48 7.63 9.02 -6.13
CA CYS A 48 7.50 10.37 -6.69
C CYS A 48 8.43 10.58 -7.89
N CYS A 49 8.03 11.47 -8.80
CA CYS A 49 8.87 11.86 -9.93
C CYS A 49 10.17 12.55 -9.49
N ASP A 50 11.15 12.59 -10.40
CA ASP A 50 12.41 13.30 -10.16
C ASP A 50 12.18 14.74 -9.70
N GLY A 51 12.93 15.16 -8.67
CA GLY A 51 12.79 16.49 -8.06
C GLY A 51 11.72 16.58 -6.96
N LEU A 52 10.92 15.53 -6.77
CA LEU A 52 9.96 15.42 -5.68
C LEU A 52 10.48 14.49 -4.58
N SER A 53 9.91 14.63 -3.38
CA SER A 53 10.21 13.86 -2.18
C SER A 53 8.89 13.48 -1.52
N CYS A 54 8.79 12.25 -1.02
CA CYS A 54 7.61 11.78 -0.30
C CYS A 54 7.73 12.18 1.16
N GLU A 55 7.04 13.24 1.57
CA GLU A 55 7.14 13.81 2.92
C GLU A 55 5.75 14.10 3.48
N ASN A 56 5.61 14.02 4.81
CA ASN A 56 4.38 14.37 5.50
C ASN A 56 4.27 15.90 5.64
N GLU A 57 3.03 16.40 5.66
CA GLU A 57 2.80 17.79 6.06
C GLU A 57 3.20 18.02 7.53
N PRO A 58 3.71 19.22 7.89
CA PRO A 58 4.08 19.53 9.26
C PRO A 58 2.89 19.37 10.21
N GLY A 59 3.02 18.46 11.19
CA GLY A 59 1.97 18.20 12.17
C GLY A 59 0.96 17.11 11.78
N VAL A 60 1.12 16.49 10.61
CA VAL A 60 0.32 15.32 10.20
C VAL A 60 1.22 14.09 10.21
N ALA A 61 0.78 13.03 10.89
CA ALA A 61 1.41 11.72 10.84
C ALA A 61 0.67 10.85 9.82
N ASP A 62 1.41 10.04 9.06
CA ASP A 62 0.89 9.02 8.15
C ASP A 62 0.11 9.52 6.91
N ASP A 63 0.35 10.77 6.49
CA ASP A 63 -0.23 11.36 5.27
C ASP A 63 0.88 12.04 4.44
N ALA A 64 1.66 11.23 3.73
CA ALA A 64 2.81 11.69 2.96
C ALA A 64 2.42 11.95 1.50
N HIS A 65 2.86 13.11 1.00
CA HIS A 65 2.62 13.55 -0.36
C HIS A 65 3.93 13.85 -1.08
N CYS A 66 3.91 13.75 -2.41
CA CYS A 66 5.04 14.15 -3.24
C CYS A 66 5.17 15.67 -3.26
N ILE A 67 6.15 16.21 -2.55
CA ILE A 67 6.42 17.64 -2.51
C ILE A 67 7.75 17.95 -3.19
N ARG A 68 7.89 19.16 -3.75
CA ARG A 68 9.20 19.59 -4.25
C ARG A 68 10.19 19.64 -3.11
N LYS A 69 11.37 19.08 -3.36
CA LYS A 69 12.53 19.23 -2.47
C LYS A 69 12.81 20.73 -2.31
N LYS A 70 12.36 21.32 -1.20
CA LYS A 70 12.83 22.64 -0.80
C LYS A 70 14.31 22.44 -0.52
N LYS A 71 15.16 23.05 -1.35
CA LYS A 71 16.60 23.09 -1.09
C LYS A 71 16.72 23.68 0.31
N VAL A 72 17.01 22.84 1.30
CA VAL A 72 17.25 23.29 2.66
C VAL A 72 18.45 24.20 2.54
N ARG A 73 18.19 25.51 2.44
CA ARG A 73 19.20 26.53 2.64
C ARG A 73 19.48 26.38 4.12
N ALA A 74 20.45 25.54 4.46
CA ALA A 74 20.96 25.39 5.81
C ALA A 74 21.42 26.78 6.22
N ILE A 75 20.53 27.52 6.89
CA ILE A 75 20.91 28.70 7.63
C ILE A 75 21.55 28.09 8.87
N PHE A 76 22.87 27.94 8.84
CA PHE A 76 23.63 27.75 10.05
C PHE A 76 23.40 29.01 10.89
N ASP A 77 22.40 28.96 11.79
CA ASP A 77 22.25 29.96 12.83
C ASP A 77 23.32 29.65 13.89
N VAL A 78 24.50 30.25 13.69
CA VAL A 78 25.50 30.43 14.74
C VAL A 78 25.43 31.90 15.11
N SER A 79 24.84 32.21 16.26
CA SER A 79 25.01 33.47 16.98
C SER A 79 24.86 33.22 18.47
#